data_AF-A0ABD6DAW3-F1
#
_entry.id   AF-A0ABD6DAW3-F1
#
_cell.length_a   1.000
_cell.length_b   1.000
_cell.length_c   1.000
_cell.angle_alpha   90.00
_cell.angle_beta   90.00
_cell.angle_gamma   90.00
#
_symmetry.space_group_name_H-M   'P 1'
#
loop_
_entity.id
_entity.type
_entity.pdbx_description
1 polymer ?
#
loop_
_entity_poly.entity_id
_entity_poly.type
_entity_poly.pdbx_seq_one_letter_code
_entity_poly.pdbx_strand_id
1 'polypeptide(L)'
;MYKNGHIGLALLFAAPFAFLFGILFGPHWGVLTLVFSFTTARVPDMDQRLKILTHRGFTHTIWFALIVSVAMGSLVTQLVSILEFNTIGNGEFLSWLVADIPTLLLATFGFMLGFISHLVGDILTEAYDYTINPYWPISNKPYTLGWATADSRLWNWGLLLCGSVSAGTVLFLIALS
;
A
#
# COMPACT_ATOMS: atom_id res chain seq x y z
N MET A 1 -5.90 -4.88 13.24
CA MET A 1 -4.58 -4.88 13.91
C MET A 1 -4.22 -3.46 14.37
N TYR A 2 -3.10 -3.20 15.06
CA TYR A 2 -2.66 -1.82 15.33
C TYR A 2 -1.72 -1.29 14.23
N LYS A 3 -1.40 0.01 14.33
CA LYS A 3 -0.55 0.77 13.39
C LYS A 3 0.69 -0.02 12.94
N ASN A 4 1.44 -0.57 13.89
CA ASN A 4 2.70 -1.25 13.61
C ASN A 4 2.50 -2.52 12.79
N GLY A 5 1.46 -3.30 13.13
CA GLY A 5 1.12 -4.49 12.38
C GLY A 5 0.77 -4.17 10.92
N HIS A 6 -0.11 -3.19 10.68
CA HIS A 6 -0.50 -2.82 9.31
C HIS A 6 0.68 -2.28 8.48
N ILE A 7 1.53 -1.44 9.07
CA ILE A 7 2.74 -0.94 8.40
C ILE A 7 3.69 -2.08 8.05
N GLY A 8 3.95 -2.97 9.01
CA GLY A 8 4.82 -4.14 8.80
C GLY A 8 4.31 -5.05 7.70
N LEU A 9 3.01 -5.36 7.74
CA LEU A 9 2.37 -6.21 6.73
C LEU A 9 2.39 -5.57 5.35
N ALA A 10 2.19 -4.25 5.24
CA ALA A 10 2.29 -3.53 3.96
C ALA A 10 3.69 -3.65 3.35
N LEU A 11 4.74 -3.39 4.13
CA LEU A 11 6.12 -3.53 3.67
C LEU A 11 6.44 -4.97 3.28
N LEU A 12 5.97 -5.95 4.06
CA LEU A 12 6.16 -7.37 3.77
C LEU A 12 5.47 -7.80 2.47
N PHE A 13 4.22 -7.37 2.26
CA PHE A 13 3.46 -7.62 1.02
C PHE A 13 4.10 -6.96 -0.20
N ALA A 14 4.62 -5.74 -0.03
CA ALA A 14 5.20 -4.98 -1.12
C ALA A 14 6.62 -5.44 -1.49
N ALA A 15 7.38 -6.04 -0.58
CA ALA A 15 8.77 -6.47 -0.78
C ALA A 15 9.02 -7.25 -2.09
N PRO A 16 8.31 -8.35 -2.41
CA PRO A 16 8.57 -9.10 -3.65
C PRO A 16 8.32 -8.26 -4.92
N PHE A 17 7.30 -7.40 -4.91
CA PHE A 17 6.99 -6.52 -6.04
C PHE A 17 7.98 -5.36 -6.15
N ALA A 18 8.41 -4.80 -5.02
CA ALA A 18 9.44 -3.79 -4.97
C ALA A 18 10.77 -4.31 -5.53
N PHE A 19 11.15 -5.54 -5.21
CA PHE A 19 12.32 -6.18 -5.82
C PHE A 19 12.13 -6.35 -7.33
N LEU A 20 11.01 -6.95 -7.73
CA LEU A 20 10.70 -7.19 -9.15
C LEU A 20 10.72 -5.89 -9.97
N PHE A 21 10.03 -4.85 -9.52
CA PHE A 21 9.95 -3.57 -10.23
C PHE A 21 11.28 -2.82 -10.16
N GLY A 22 12.03 -2.96 -9.08
CA GLY A 22 13.39 -2.44 -8.97
C GLY A 22 14.32 -3.00 -10.05
N ILE A 23 14.26 -4.31 -10.30
CA ILE A 23 15.06 -4.97 -11.34
C ILE A 23 14.56 -4.64 -12.75
N LEU A 24 13.24 -4.63 -12.97
CA LEU A 24 12.68 -4.48 -14.32
C LEU A 24 12.63 -3.02 -14.82
N PHE A 25 12.38 -2.07 -13.93
CA PHE A 25 12.14 -0.67 -14.28
C PHE A 25 13.16 0.28 -13.64
N GLY A 26 14.05 -0.23 -12.79
CA GLY A 26 15.10 0.52 -12.11
C GLY A 26 14.84 0.69 -10.61
N PRO A 27 15.90 0.88 -9.81
CA PRO A 27 15.85 0.79 -8.34
C PRO A 27 14.87 1.78 -7.71
N HIS A 28 14.67 2.93 -8.33
CA HIS A 28 13.70 3.94 -7.89
C HIS A 28 12.27 3.40 -7.85
N TRP A 29 11.84 2.56 -8.80
CA TRP A 29 10.51 1.94 -8.77
C TRP A 29 10.36 0.93 -7.64
N GLY A 30 11.44 0.23 -7.27
CA GLY A 30 11.44 -0.60 -6.07
C GLY A 30 11.22 0.22 -4.81
N VAL A 31 11.94 1.33 -4.66
CA VAL A 31 11.75 2.28 -3.54
C VAL A 31 10.33 2.83 -3.52
N LEU A 32 9.83 3.32 -4.66
CA LEU A 32 8.50 3.93 -4.77
C LEU A 32 7.39 2.92 -4.46
N THR A 33 7.53 1.66 -4.85
CA THR A 33 6.56 0.61 -4.51
C THR A 33 6.41 0.43 -3.00
N LEU A 34 7.52 0.43 -2.26
CA LEU A 34 7.51 0.37 -0.80
C LEU A 34 6.89 1.64 -0.19
N VAL A 35 7.24 2.81 -0.71
CA VAL A 35 6.73 4.10 -0.23
C VAL A 35 5.22 4.20 -0.44
N PHE A 36 4.73 3.91 -1.65
CA PHE A 36 3.31 3.94 -1.97
C PHE A 36 2.51 2.96 -1.10
N SER A 37 2.98 1.72 -0.97
CA SER A 37 2.33 0.74 -0.08
C SER A 37 2.31 1.19 1.38
N PHE A 38 3.44 1.71 1.88
CA PHE A 38 3.54 2.25 3.24
C PHE A 38 2.53 3.38 3.49
N THR A 39 2.40 4.31 2.53
CA THR A 39 1.53 5.48 2.69
C THR A 39 0.05 5.13 2.77
N THR A 40 -0.40 4.09 2.08
CA THR A 40 -1.82 3.68 2.08
C THR A 40 -2.16 2.62 3.13
N ALA A 41 -1.16 2.02 3.78
CA ALA A 41 -1.30 0.93 4.75
C ALA A 41 -2.31 1.18 5.88
N ARG A 42 -2.64 2.44 6.19
CA ARG A 42 -3.57 2.83 7.27
C ARG A 42 -4.69 3.76 6.82
N VAL A 43 -4.82 3.98 5.53
CA VAL A 43 -5.85 4.88 5.00
C VAL A 43 -7.26 4.39 5.33
N PRO A 44 -7.59 3.08 5.25
CA PRO A 44 -8.94 2.61 5.61
C PRO A 44 -9.36 3.01 7.03
N ASP A 45 -8.49 2.79 8.03
CA ASP A 45 -8.74 3.13 9.44
C ASP A 45 -8.83 4.64 9.74
N MET A 46 -8.55 5.52 8.77
CA MET A 46 -8.79 6.95 8.95
C MET A 46 -10.29 7.26 9.08
N ASP A 47 -11.16 6.33 8.67
CA ASP A 47 -12.61 6.39 8.88
C ASP A 47 -13.02 6.55 10.35
N GLN A 48 -12.25 5.99 11.30
CA GLN A 48 -12.49 6.12 12.74
C GLN A 48 -12.44 7.58 13.23
N ARG A 49 -11.81 8.48 12.45
CA ARG A 49 -11.73 9.91 12.74
C ARG A 49 -12.86 10.71 12.11
N LEU A 50 -13.62 10.11 11.20
CA LEU A 50 -14.64 10.76 10.39
C LEU A 50 -16.02 10.26 10.81
N LYS A 51 -16.75 11.06 11.59
CA LYS A 51 -18.09 10.70 12.10
C LYS A 51 -19.12 10.36 11.01
N ILE A 52 -18.87 10.76 9.77
CA ILE A 52 -19.74 10.50 8.62
C ILE A 52 -19.50 9.12 7.99
N LEU A 53 -18.40 8.44 8.32
CA LEU A 53 -18.06 7.13 7.78
C LEU A 53 -18.30 6.05 8.83
N THR A 54 -18.90 4.95 8.42
CA THR A 54 -18.98 3.74 9.23
C THR A 54 -17.62 3.05 9.20
N HIS A 55 -17.00 2.86 10.37
CA HIS A 55 -15.76 2.09 10.47
C HIS A 55 -15.97 0.67 9.94
N ARG A 56 -15.02 0.16 9.12
CA ARG A 56 -15.12 -1.14 8.44
C ARG A 56 -16.25 -1.24 7.42
N GLY A 57 -16.74 -0.09 6.95
CA GLY A 57 -17.68 0.04 5.85
C GLY A 57 -16.97 0.06 4.49
N PHE A 58 -17.35 1.01 3.64
CA PHE A 58 -16.83 1.11 2.27
C PHE A 58 -15.30 1.24 2.19
N THR A 59 -14.67 1.91 3.16
CA THR A 59 -13.22 2.08 3.29
C THR A 59 -12.44 0.77 3.38
N HIS A 60 -13.07 -0.30 3.84
CA HIS A 60 -12.47 -1.63 3.99
C HIS A 60 -12.94 -2.59 2.88
N THR A 61 -13.07 -2.07 1.66
CA THR A 61 -13.44 -2.85 0.46
C THR A 61 -12.36 -2.81 -0.61
N ILE A 62 -12.36 -3.80 -1.49
CA ILE A 62 -11.48 -3.84 -2.67
C ILE A 62 -11.80 -2.70 -3.65
N TRP A 63 -13.04 -2.21 -3.66
CA TRP A 63 -13.47 -1.14 -4.56
C TRP A 63 -12.93 0.20 -4.10
N PHE A 64 -12.98 0.47 -2.80
CA PHE A 64 -12.33 1.65 -2.24
C PHE A 64 -10.83 1.61 -2.50
N ALA A 65 -10.18 0.47 -2.27
CA ALA A 65 -8.77 0.28 -2.59
C ALA A 65 -8.47 0.60 -4.06
N LEU A 66 -9.26 0.08 -5.00
CA LEU A 66 -9.08 0.31 -6.43
C LEU A 66 -9.28 1.79 -6.80
N ILE A 67 -10.40 2.39 -6.40
CA ILE A 67 -10.75 3.77 -6.75
C ILE A 67 -9.70 4.75 -6.23
N VAL A 68 -9.33 4.61 -4.95
CA VAL A 68 -8.36 5.52 -4.32
C VAL A 68 -6.97 5.31 -4.89
N SER A 69 -6.56 4.06 -5.16
CA SER A 69 -5.24 3.79 -5.76
C SER A 69 -5.13 4.36 -7.17
N VAL A 70 -6.18 4.23 -8.00
CA VAL A 70 -6.21 4.83 -9.35
C VAL A 70 -6.19 6.35 -9.27
N ALA A 71 -6.96 6.95 -8.35
CA ALA A 71 -6.95 8.40 -8.15
C ALA A 71 -5.57 8.92 -7.72
N MET A 72 -4.93 8.24 -6.76
CA MET A 72 -3.58 8.58 -6.28
C MET A 72 -2.52 8.35 -7.35
N GLY A 73 -2.58 7.24 -8.11
CA GLY A 73 -1.68 6.99 -9.23
C GLY A 73 -1.83 8.03 -10.35
N SER A 74 -3.06 8.46 -10.62
CA SER A 74 -3.35 9.54 -11.57
C SER A 74 -2.79 10.89 -11.09
N LEU A 75 -2.86 11.15 -9.79
CA LEU A 75 -2.27 12.36 -9.20
C LEU A 75 -0.73 12.32 -9.28
N VAL A 76 -0.10 11.19 -8.96
CA VAL A 76 1.36 11.02 -9.10
C VAL A 76 1.78 11.25 -10.55
N THR A 77 1.06 10.67 -11.51
CA THR A 77 1.34 10.84 -12.94
C THR A 77 1.27 12.31 -13.36
N GLN A 78 0.21 13.03 -12.95
CA GLN A 78 0.08 14.46 -13.25
C GLN A 78 1.16 15.32 -12.59
N LEU A 79 1.50 15.03 -11.32
CA LEU A 79 2.57 15.74 -10.61
C LEU A 79 3.90 15.57 -11.34
N VAL A 80 4.20 14.35 -11.77
CA VAL A 80 5.37 14.05 -12.58
C VAL A 80 5.35 14.85 -13.89
N SER A 81 4.25 14.86 -14.65
CA SER A 81 4.14 15.64 -15.90
C SER A 81 4.40 17.13 -15.68
N ILE A 82 3.86 17.70 -14.59
CA ILE A 82 4.03 19.12 -14.25
C ILE A 82 5.48 19.41 -13.90
N LEU A 83 6.11 18.54 -13.12
CA LEU A 83 7.51 18.70 -12.74
C LEU A 83 8.41 18.61 -13.98
N GLU A 84 8.21 17.62 -14.84
CA GLU A 84 8.92 17.47 -16.11
C GLU A 84 8.82 18.74 -16.97
N PHE A 85 7.60 19.26 -17.17
CA PHE A 85 7.34 20.48 -17.94
C PHE A 85 8.13 21.69 -17.40
N ASN A 86 8.24 21.82 -16.08
CA ASN A 86 8.99 22.91 -15.44
C ASN A 86 10.51 22.70 -15.44
N THR A 87 10.98 21.48 -15.70
CA THR A 87 12.42 21.12 -15.75
C THR A 87 13.00 20.99 -17.16
N ILE A 88 12.28 21.39 -18.23
CA ILE A 88 12.76 21.35 -19.64
C ILE A 88 14.06 22.19 -19.90
N GLY A 89 14.71 22.73 -18.87
CA GLY A 89 16.07 23.28 -18.94
C GLY A 89 17.12 22.65 -18.01
N ASN A 90 16.77 21.87 -16.99
CA ASN A 90 17.71 21.35 -15.97
C ASN A 90 17.12 20.12 -15.24
N GLY A 91 17.54 18.89 -15.57
CA GLY A 91 17.42 17.79 -14.60
C GLY A 91 17.18 16.37 -15.14
N GLU A 92 18.21 15.54 -15.07
CA GLU A 92 18.21 14.10 -15.41
C GLU A 92 17.43 13.21 -14.43
N PHE A 93 16.96 13.74 -13.29
CA PHE A 93 16.32 12.94 -12.23
C PHE A 93 14.84 12.62 -12.52
N LEU A 94 14.10 13.57 -13.11
CA LEU A 94 12.66 13.41 -13.36
C LEU A 94 12.36 12.71 -14.69
N SER A 95 13.30 12.69 -15.64
CA SER A 95 13.06 12.05 -16.95
C SER A 95 12.92 10.53 -16.88
N TRP A 96 13.24 9.90 -15.75
CA TRP A 96 13.02 8.46 -15.51
C TRP A 96 11.59 8.15 -15.07
N LEU A 97 10.92 9.11 -14.43
CA LEU A 97 9.47 9.08 -14.29
C LEU A 97 8.91 9.82 -15.49
N VAL A 98 8.94 9.24 -16.70
CA VAL A 98 8.09 9.79 -17.75
C VAL A 98 6.64 9.59 -17.31
N ALA A 99 5.81 10.61 -17.42
CA ALA A 99 4.38 10.52 -17.12
C ALA A 99 3.62 9.72 -18.18
N ASP A 100 4.03 8.47 -18.39
CA ASP A 100 3.45 7.52 -19.31
C ASP A 100 2.58 6.49 -18.56
N ILE A 101 1.87 5.67 -19.33
CA ILE A 101 1.05 4.56 -18.83
C ILE A 101 1.78 3.70 -17.77
N PRO A 102 3.10 3.39 -17.87
CA PRO A 102 3.82 2.67 -16.82
C PRO A 102 3.81 3.37 -15.46
N THR A 103 3.95 4.70 -15.40
CA THR A 103 3.95 5.47 -14.14
C THR A 103 2.61 5.37 -13.43
N LEU A 104 1.50 5.53 -14.17
CA LEU A 104 0.15 5.36 -13.63
C LEU A 104 -0.05 3.95 -13.08
N LEU A 105 0.34 2.93 -13.84
CA LEU A 105 0.15 1.53 -13.47
C LEU A 105 0.98 1.16 -12.24
N LEU A 106 2.28 1.48 -12.22
CA LEU A 106 3.18 1.16 -11.11
C LEU A 106 2.81 1.90 -9.83
N ALA A 107 2.44 3.19 -9.93
CA ALA A 107 1.97 3.95 -8.78
C ALA A 107 0.65 3.39 -8.23
N THR A 108 -0.33 3.15 -9.10
CA THR A 108 -1.62 2.55 -8.72
C THR A 108 -1.40 1.20 -8.05
N PHE A 109 -0.53 0.35 -8.60
CA PHE A 109 -0.24 -0.96 -8.04
C PHE A 109 0.42 -0.84 -6.66
N GLY A 110 1.41 0.04 -6.50
CA GLY A 110 2.07 0.29 -5.21
C GLY A 110 1.08 0.72 -4.12
N PHE A 111 0.19 1.66 -4.43
CA PHE A 111 -0.86 2.09 -3.49
C PHE A 111 -1.83 0.96 -3.16
N MET A 112 -2.21 0.16 -4.17
CA MET A 112 -3.14 -0.95 -4.01
C MET A 112 -2.58 -2.05 -3.10
N LEU A 113 -1.27 -2.32 -3.16
CA LEU A 113 -0.61 -3.25 -2.23
C LEU A 113 -0.79 -2.84 -0.77
N GLY A 114 -0.65 -1.54 -0.46
CA GLY A 114 -0.88 -1.03 0.90
C GLY A 114 -2.31 -1.25 1.36
N PHE A 115 -3.31 -0.95 0.52
CA PHE A 115 -4.71 -1.22 0.83
C PHE A 115 -5.01 -2.72 1.00
N ILE A 116 -4.56 -3.56 0.08
CA ILE A 116 -4.78 -5.02 0.15
C ILE A 116 -4.14 -5.57 1.42
N SER A 117 -2.92 -5.15 1.75
CA SER A 117 -2.25 -5.57 2.99
C SER A 117 -3.06 -5.17 4.23
N HIS A 118 -3.74 -4.02 4.20
CA HIS A 118 -4.61 -3.59 5.28
C HIS A 118 -5.79 -4.54 5.44
N LEU A 119 -6.49 -4.85 4.35
CA LEU A 119 -7.62 -5.79 4.35
C LEU A 119 -7.18 -7.18 4.83
N VAL A 120 -6.02 -7.67 4.40
CA VAL A 120 -5.44 -8.93 4.86
C VAL A 120 -5.16 -8.88 6.37
N GLY A 121 -4.57 -7.78 6.86
CA GLY A 121 -4.33 -7.60 8.30
C GLY A 121 -5.62 -7.63 9.12
N ASP A 122 -6.70 -7.07 8.59
CA ASP A 122 -8.02 -7.13 9.22
C ASP A 122 -8.66 -8.51 9.16
N ILE A 123 -8.49 -9.25 8.07
CA ILE A 123 -8.94 -10.66 7.96
C ILE A 123 -8.17 -11.53 8.95
N LEU A 124 -6.85 -11.35 9.10
CA LEU A 124 -6.02 -12.10 10.04
C LEU A 124 -6.37 -11.82 11.50
N THR A 125 -6.92 -10.63 11.78
CA THR A 125 -7.30 -10.24 13.13
C THR A 125 -8.57 -11.00 13.56
N GLU A 126 -8.60 -11.49 14.79
CA GLU A 126 -9.79 -12.08 15.43
C GLU A 126 -10.94 -11.08 15.37
N ALA A 127 -11.99 -11.48 14.65
CA ALA A 127 -13.24 -10.74 14.62
C ALA A 127 -14.18 -11.34 15.66
N TYR A 128 -14.51 -10.55 16.68
CA TYR A 128 -15.67 -10.85 17.52
C TYR A 128 -16.93 -10.46 16.72
N ASP A 129 -17.38 -9.22 16.81
CA ASP A 129 -18.59 -8.71 16.09
C ASP A 129 -18.27 -7.71 14.97
N TYR A 130 -17.00 -7.57 14.60
CA TYR A 130 -16.50 -6.46 13.79
C TYR A 130 -15.50 -6.98 12.76
N THR A 131 -16.01 -7.65 11.74
CA THR A 131 -15.24 -8.14 10.59
C THR A 131 -15.43 -7.23 9.38
N ILE A 132 -14.54 -7.32 8.38
CA ILE A 132 -14.69 -6.59 7.12
C ILE A 132 -15.49 -7.42 6.09
N ASN A 133 -16.13 -6.72 5.16
CA ASN A 133 -16.81 -7.28 3.98
C ASN A 133 -16.11 -6.79 2.70
N PRO A 134 -14.98 -7.40 2.29
CA PRO A 134 -14.11 -6.83 1.26
C PRO A 134 -14.80 -6.58 -0.09
N TYR A 135 -15.87 -7.35 -0.38
CA TYR A 135 -16.58 -7.32 -1.66
C TYR A 135 -17.89 -6.52 -1.62
N TRP A 136 -18.22 -5.87 -0.50
CA TRP A 136 -19.37 -4.98 -0.42
C TRP A 136 -19.26 -3.86 -1.47
N PRO A 137 -20.31 -3.47 -2.20
CA PRO A 137 -21.73 -3.82 -2.02
C PRO A 137 -22.20 -5.05 -2.79
N ILE A 138 -21.31 -5.70 -3.56
CA ILE A 138 -21.68 -6.89 -4.36
C ILE A 138 -21.97 -8.08 -3.46
N SER A 139 -21.22 -8.22 -2.37
CA SER A 139 -21.44 -9.26 -1.36
C SER A 139 -21.30 -8.71 0.05
N ASN A 140 -22.26 -9.06 0.92
CA ASN A 140 -22.22 -8.79 2.35
C ASN A 140 -21.49 -9.89 3.15
N LYS A 141 -20.79 -10.82 2.47
CA LYS A 141 -20.13 -11.93 3.16
C LYS A 141 -18.94 -11.43 3.98
N PRO A 142 -18.91 -11.68 5.29
CA PRO A 142 -17.77 -11.36 6.14
C PRO A 142 -16.57 -12.29 5.89
N TYR A 143 -15.37 -11.74 6.02
CA TYR A 143 -14.12 -12.50 5.95
C TYR A 143 -13.25 -12.26 7.19
N THR A 144 -13.00 -13.32 7.95
CA THR A 144 -12.08 -13.35 9.08
C THR A 144 -11.44 -14.74 9.17
N LEU A 145 -10.15 -14.77 9.49
CA LEU A 145 -9.37 -15.97 9.82
C LEU A 145 -9.12 -16.07 11.33
N GLY A 146 -8.98 -14.93 12.01
CA GLY A 146 -8.83 -14.86 13.45
C GLY A 146 -7.60 -15.57 14.01
N TRP A 147 -6.44 -15.35 13.41
CA TRP A 147 -5.17 -15.91 13.89
C TRP A 147 -4.44 -15.04 14.92
N ALA A 148 -4.87 -13.78 15.05
CA ALA A 148 -4.21 -12.78 15.89
C ALA A 148 -5.23 -11.87 16.58
N THR A 149 -5.08 -11.60 17.87
CA THR A 149 -5.81 -10.49 18.49
C THR A 149 -5.27 -9.16 17.98
N ALA A 150 -6.13 -8.14 17.87
CA ALA A 150 -5.75 -6.83 17.33
C ALA A 150 -4.61 -6.16 18.14
N ASP A 151 -4.60 -6.40 19.45
CA ASP A 151 -3.69 -5.85 20.45
C ASP A 151 -2.45 -6.71 20.71
N SER A 152 -2.32 -7.86 20.03
CA SER A 152 -1.18 -8.77 20.21
C SER A 152 0.13 -8.05 19.88
N ARG A 153 0.99 -7.89 20.90
CA ARG A 153 2.31 -7.28 20.72
C ARG A 153 3.18 -8.09 19.78
N LEU A 154 3.10 -9.42 19.86
CA LEU A 154 3.87 -10.33 19.01
C LEU A 154 3.53 -10.11 17.54
N TRP A 155 2.25 -10.09 17.18
CA TRP A 155 1.84 -9.89 15.78
C TRP A 155 2.17 -8.47 15.30
N ASN A 156 1.88 -7.44 16.10
CA ASN A 156 2.14 -6.06 15.70
C ASN A 156 3.63 -5.75 15.51
N TRP A 157 4.48 -6.18 16.43
CA TRP A 157 5.93 -5.93 16.36
C TRP A 157 6.65 -6.95 15.48
N GLY A 158 6.21 -8.20 15.46
CA GLY A 158 6.76 -9.24 14.61
C GLY A 158 6.55 -8.91 13.13
N LEU A 159 5.33 -8.52 12.74
CA LEU A 159 5.07 -8.08 11.36
C LEU A 159 5.85 -6.82 11.00
N LEU A 160 5.98 -5.86 11.94
CA LEU A 160 6.81 -4.67 11.71
C LEU A 160 8.28 -5.06 11.47
N LEU A 161 8.85 -5.91 12.32
CA LEU A 161 10.22 -6.38 12.18
C LEU A 161 10.42 -7.11 10.85
N CYS A 162 9.58 -8.11 10.55
CA CYS A 162 9.67 -8.87 9.31
C CYS A 162 9.51 -7.99 8.07
N GLY A 163 8.55 -7.05 8.09
CA GLY A 163 8.31 -6.10 7.01
C GLY A 163 9.50 -5.15 6.80
N SER A 164 10.03 -4.57 7.88
CA SER A 164 11.20 -3.68 7.81
C SER A 164 12.46 -4.40 7.34
N VAL A 165 12.72 -5.63 7.82
CA VAL A 165 13.86 -6.45 7.36
C VAL A 165 13.71 -6.80 5.88
N SER A 166 12.50 -7.19 5.45
CA SER A 166 12.24 -7.52 4.04
C SER A 166 12.43 -6.30 3.14
N ALA A 167 11.87 -5.15 3.53
CA ALA A 167 12.04 -3.89 2.81
C ALA A 167 13.53 -3.48 2.74
N GLY A 168 14.26 -3.52 3.87
CA GLY A 168 15.69 -3.19 3.90
C GLY A 168 16.53 -4.13 3.03
N THR A 169 16.21 -5.42 3.04
CA THR A 169 16.87 -6.43 2.18
C THR A 169 16.64 -6.12 0.71
N VAL A 170 15.40 -5.83 0.32
CA VAL A 170 15.06 -5.48 -1.06
C VAL A 170 15.78 -4.21 -1.49
N LEU A 171 15.76 -3.16 -0.66
CA LEU A 171 16.47 -1.90 -0.93
C LEU A 171 17.97 -2.11 -1.11
N PHE A 172 18.58 -2.98 -0.29
CA PHE A 172 19.98 -3.35 -0.45
C PHE A 172 20.24 -4.08 -1.77
N LEU A 173 19.40 -5.06 -2.12
CA LEU A 173 19.57 -5.86 -3.33
C LEU A 173 19.41 -5.03 -4.60
N ILE A 174 18.41 -4.16 -4.68
CA ILE A 174 18.19 -3.30 -5.86
C ILE A 174 19.24 -2.18 -5.97
N ALA A 175 19.92 -1.82 -4.88
CA ALA A 175 21.04 -0.88 -4.93
C ALA A 175 22.33 -1.51 -5.49
N LEU A 176 22.40 -2.85 -5.53
CA LEU A 176 23.53 -3.60 -6.09
C LEU A 176 23.32 -4.03 -7.56
N SER A 177 22.10 -3.89 -8.08
CA SER A 177 21.74 -4.21 -9.48
C SER A 177 21.92 -3.01 -10.39
#